data_AF-A0A534P9G0-F1
#
_entry.id   AF-A0A534P9G0-F1
#
_cell.length_a   1.000
_cell.length_b   1.000
_cell.length_c   1.000
_cell.angle_alpha   90.00
_cell.angle_beta   90.00
_cell.angle_gamma   90.00
#
_symmetry.space_group_name_H-M   'P 1'
#
loop_
_entity.id
_entity.type
_entity.pdbx_description
1 polymer ?
#
loop_
_entity_poly.entity_id
_entity_poly.type
_entity_poly.pdbx_seq_one_letter_code
_entity_poly.pdbx_strand_id
1 'polypeptide(L)'
;MKQLQLQLFAGRPGQTAAATQPAAAPHAGTVLADELTRLMREPVEVQLTDNAWTMVSYKRLQGRVRFRLHHMFAVAHEDVVRALAGFTGRNRRTHGRAIDAYIRDHRDLIRPPCDRPLPALEQRGRVHDLAAIFARLNAEQFGGKIDARIGWGRRAPLGRRSSMKMGVYLHEQKLIRIH
;
A
#
# COMPACT_ATOMS: atom_id res chain seq x y z
N MET A 1 3.20 -19.46 -6.48
CA MET A 1 4.18 -18.48 -5.94
C MET A 1 3.55 -17.76 -4.77
N LYS A 2 4.09 -17.98 -3.55
CA LYS A 2 3.56 -17.44 -2.29
C LYS A 2 4.02 -15.98 -2.14
N GLN A 3 3.10 -15.04 -2.24
CA GLN A 3 3.22 -13.76 -1.53
C GLN A 3 2.07 -13.64 -0.54
N LEU A 4 2.22 -14.38 0.57
CA LEU A 4 1.68 -13.92 1.84
C LEU A 4 2.59 -12.78 2.29
N GLN A 5 2.12 -11.55 2.26
CA GLN A 5 2.68 -10.54 3.15
C GLN A 5 1.57 -9.70 3.78
N LEU A 6 1.26 -10.12 5.00
CA LEU A 6 0.65 -9.33 6.06
C LEU A 6 1.56 -8.14 6.43
N GLN A 7 0.90 -7.09 6.93
CA GLN A 7 1.44 -5.94 7.65
C GLN A 7 2.21 -4.87 6.84
N LEU A 8 1.45 -3.97 6.21
CA LEU A 8 1.89 -2.59 5.95
C LEU A 8 0.85 -1.60 6.49
N PHE A 9 0.84 -1.45 7.82
CA PHE A 9 0.21 -0.30 8.47
C PHE A 9 1.14 0.23 9.56
N ALA A 10 2.06 1.10 9.16
CA ALA A 10 2.52 2.16 10.05
C ALA A 10 1.58 3.34 9.83
N GLY A 11 0.71 3.63 10.80
CA GLY A 11 -0.07 4.86 10.80
C GLY A 11 0.88 6.06 10.78
N ARG A 12 0.67 6.99 9.86
CA ARG A 12 1.20 8.35 10.00
C ARG A 12 0.05 9.23 10.52
N PRO A 13 0.15 9.79 11.73
CA PRO A 13 -0.59 11.00 12.06
C PRO A 13 0.12 12.20 11.41
N GLY A 14 -0.64 13.15 10.89
CA GLY A 14 -0.11 14.40 10.35
C GLY A 14 -0.03 14.45 8.82
N GLN A 15 -1.17 14.75 8.19
CA GLN A 15 -1.21 15.69 7.07
C GLN A 15 -2.63 16.23 6.95
N THR A 16 -2.89 17.28 7.73
CA THR A 16 -3.82 18.34 7.38
C THR A 16 -3.24 19.03 6.15
N ALA A 17 -3.71 18.65 4.97
CA ALA A 17 -3.60 19.44 3.78
C ALA A 17 -4.86 19.15 2.98
N ALA A 18 -5.78 20.13 3.01
CA ALA A 18 -6.99 20.14 2.22
C ALA A 18 -6.58 20.10 0.73
N ALA A 19 -6.56 18.90 0.17
CA ALA A 19 -6.74 18.70 -1.26
C ALA A 19 -8.22 18.44 -1.44
N THR A 20 -8.93 19.44 -1.97
CA THR A 20 -10.30 19.35 -2.46
C THR A 20 -10.42 18.10 -3.32
N GLN A 21 -11.06 17.06 -2.78
CA GLN A 21 -11.54 15.92 -3.56
C GLN A 21 -12.76 16.41 -4.34
N PRO A 22 -12.87 16.13 -5.65
CA PRO A 22 -14.09 16.45 -6.38
C PRO A 22 -15.26 15.67 -5.78
N ALA A 23 -16.36 16.38 -5.54
CA ALA A 23 -17.56 15.93 -4.84
C ALA A 23 -18.42 14.95 -5.69
N ALA A 24 -17.86 13.81 -6.05
CA ALA A 24 -18.57 12.64 -6.59
C ALA A 24 -17.76 11.39 -6.20
N ALA A 25 -18.17 10.46 -5.34
CA ALA A 25 -19.45 10.16 -4.74
C ALA A 25 -19.25 9.62 -3.29
N PRO A 26 -19.66 10.35 -2.24
CA PRO A 26 -19.70 9.79 -0.87
C PRO A 26 -20.65 8.59 -0.76
N HIS A 27 -21.62 8.48 -1.66
CA HIS A 27 -22.63 7.42 -1.71
C HIS A 27 -22.05 6.03 -1.99
N ALA A 28 -21.04 5.92 -2.86
CA ALA A 28 -20.53 4.60 -3.27
C ALA A 28 -19.80 3.87 -2.13
N GLY A 29 -19.08 4.62 -1.30
CA GLY A 29 -18.44 4.07 -0.09
C GLY A 29 -19.46 3.62 0.95
N THR A 30 -20.52 4.39 1.15
CA THR A 30 -21.60 4.07 2.09
C THR A 30 -22.39 2.85 1.65
N VAL A 31 -22.77 2.76 0.37
CA VAL A 31 -23.49 1.59 -0.18
C VAL A 31 -22.67 0.31 -0.01
N LEU A 32 -21.37 0.35 -0.31
CA LEU A 32 -20.47 -0.79 -0.06
C LEU A 32 -20.37 -1.15 1.42
N ALA A 33 -20.35 -0.15 2.31
CA ALA A 33 -20.29 -0.39 3.75
C ALA A 33 -21.56 -1.09 4.24
N ASP A 34 -22.73 -0.64 3.79
CA ASP A 34 -24.03 -1.24 4.16
C ASP A 34 -24.13 -2.70 3.68
N GLU A 35 -23.76 -2.98 2.44
CA GLU A 35 -23.74 -4.35 1.90
C GLU A 35 -22.77 -5.26 2.67
N LEU A 36 -21.57 -4.77 2.98
CA LEU A 36 -20.60 -5.53 3.77
C LEU A 36 -21.09 -5.74 5.21
N THR A 37 -21.75 -4.76 5.82
CA THR A 37 -22.35 -4.90 7.16
C THR A 37 -23.45 -5.97 7.16
N ARG A 38 -24.32 -5.99 6.15
CA ARG A 38 -25.36 -7.02 6.00
C ARG A 38 -24.75 -8.42 5.89
N LEU A 39 -23.71 -8.57 5.07
CA LEU A 39 -23.06 -9.86 4.85
C LEU A 39 -22.26 -10.35 6.06
N MET A 40 -21.58 -9.43 6.77
CA MET A 40 -20.70 -9.78 7.90
C MET A 40 -21.43 -9.81 9.24
N ARG A 41 -22.62 -9.21 9.35
CA ARG A 41 -23.34 -8.99 10.63
C ARG A 41 -22.52 -8.27 11.69
N GLU A 42 -21.55 -7.47 11.26
CA GLU A 42 -20.71 -6.61 12.08
C GLU A 42 -20.69 -5.20 11.45
N PRO A 43 -20.56 -4.11 12.22
CA PRO A 43 -20.43 -2.77 11.66
C PRO A 43 -19.19 -2.66 10.78
N VAL A 44 -19.35 -2.14 9.57
CA VAL A 44 -18.29 -1.99 8.58
C VAL A 44 -18.12 -0.53 8.20
N GLU A 45 -16.86 -0.05 8.21
CA GLU A 45 -16.48 1.24 7.63
C GLU A 45 -15.69 0.98 6.35
N VAL A 46 -16.05 1.65 5.25
CA VAL A 46 -15.32 1.55 3.97
C VAL A 46 -14.66 2.89 3.66
N GLN A 47 -13.34 2.85 3.45
CA GLN A 47 -12.57 3.95 2.89
C GLN A 47 -12.17 3.62 1.45
N LEU A 48 -12.75 4.33 0.47
CA LEU A 48 -12.33 4.24 -0.92
C LEU A 48 -11.03 5.02 -1.13
N THR A 49 -10.12 4.44 -1.90
CA THR A 49 -8.80 5.01 -2.20
C THR A 49 -8.39 4.78 -3.65
N ASP A 50 -7.42 5.53 -4.11
CA ASP A 50 -6.83 5.41 -5.45
C ASP A 50 -5.39 4.87 -5.35
N ASN A 51 -5.22 3.77 -4.61
CA ASN A 51 -3.91 3.18 -4.35
C ASN A 51 -3.41 2.36 -5.55
N ALA A 52 -2.18 2.62 -5.99
CA ALA A 52 -1.56 1.82 -7.07
C ALA A 52 -1.12 0.39 -6.65
N TRP A 53 -0.99 0.10 -5.35
CA TRP A 53 -0.29 -1.13 -4.87
C TRP A 53 -1.11 -2.05 -3.97
N THR A 54 -2.03 -1.50 -3.17
CA THR A 54 -2.86 -2.27 -2.24
C THR A 54 -4.30 -1.96 -2.50
N MET A 55 -4.98 -2.94 -3.11
CA MET A 55 -6.36 -2.82 -3.55
C MET A 55 -7.37 -3.10 -2.44
N VAL A 56 -7.05 -4.06 -1.57
CA VAL A 56 -7.94 -4.46 -0.47
C VAL A 56 -7.10 -4.64 0.79
N SER A 57 -7.52 -3.99 1.86
CA SER A 57 -6.97 -4.21 3.20
C SER A 57 -8.04 -3.96 4.24
N TYR A 58 -7.93 -4.62 5.40
CA TYR A 58 -8.90 -4.46 6.47
C TYR A 58 -8.21 -4.45 7.83
N LYS A 59 -8.89 -3.86 8.82
CA LYS A 59 -8.51 -3.90 10.23
C LYS A 59 -9.75 -4.13 11.09
N ARG A 60 -9.68 -5.10 12.00
CA ARG A 60 -10.66 -5.25 13.08
C ARG A 60 -10.33 -4.24 14.18
N LEU A 61 -11.31 -3.42 14.53
CA LEU A 61 -11.32 -2.51 15.67
C LEU A 61 -12.32 -3.07 16.69
N GLN A 62 -12.29 -2.55 17.92
CA GLN A 62 -13.27 -2.97 18.93
C GLN A 62 -14.70 -2.72 18.41
N GLY A 63 -15.41 -3.81 18.10
CA GLY A 63 -16.80 -3.80 17.63
C GLY A 63 -17.04 -3.43 16.16
N ARG A 64 -16.01 -3.26 15.33
CA ARG A 64 -16.21 -2.92 13.90
C ARG A 64 -15.05 -3.34 13.00
N VAL A 65 -15.32 -3.48 11.71
CA VAL A 65 -14.32 -3.78 10.69
C VAL A 65 -14.15 -2.60 9.76
N ARG A 66 -12.93 -2.08 9.64
CA ARG A 66 -12.62 -1.02 8.69
C ARG A 66 -11.91 -1.59 7.48
N PHE A 67 -12.50 -1.43 6.30
CA PHE A 67 -11.89 -1.72 5.02
C PHE A 67 -11.30 -0.48 4.38
N ARG A 68 -10.16 -0.67 3.73
CA ARG A 68 -9.61 0.26 2.76
C ARG A 68 -9.60 -0.45 1.42
N LEU A 69 -10.45 0.03 0.53
CA LEU A 69 -10.70 -0.54 -0.79
C LEU A 69 -10.24 0.44 -1.86
N HIS A 70 -9.86 -0.08 -3.02
CA HIS A 70 -9.67 0.74 -4.21
C HIS A 70 -11.03 1.19 -4.77
N HIS A 71 -11.08 2.37 -5.39
CA HIS A 71 -12.32 2.92 -5.95
C HIS A 71 -12.96 2.00 -7.01
N MET A 72 -12.17 1.14 -7.67
CA MET A 72 -12.67 0.12 -8.61
C MET A 72 -13.74 -0.81 -8.01
N PHE A 73 -13.76 -0.96 -6.68
CA PHE A 73 -14.76 -1.80 -6.02
C PHE A 73 -16.10 -1.10 -5.85
N ALA A 74 -16.20 0.21 -6.11
CA ALA A 74 -17.46 0.97 -6.05
C ALA A 74 -18.53 0.44 -7.00
N VAL A 75 -18.11 -0.19 -8.10
CA VAL A 75 -18.97 -0.79 -9.13
C VAL A 75 -18.87 -2.32 -9.14
N ALA A 76 -18.32 -2.92 -8.09
CA ALA A 76 -18.10 -4.36 -8.04
C ALA A 76 -19.43 -5.13 -8.00
N HIS A 77 -19.46 -6.24 -8.73
CA HIS A 77 -20.59 -7.17 -8.70
C HIS A 77 -20.77 -7.80 -7.31
N GLU A 78 -22.00 -8.22 -7.02
CA GLU A 78 -22.38 -8.79 -5.73
C GLU A 78 -21.49 -9.97 -5.28
N ASP A 79 -21.03 -10.80 -6.23
CA ASP A 79 -20.11 -11.91 -5.96
C ASP A 79 -18.76 -11.46 -5.43
N VAL A 80 -18.26 -10.33 -5.92
CA VAL A 80 -17.00 -9.73 -5.45
C VAL A 80 -17.20 -9.10 -4.07
N VAL A 81 -18.35 -8.49 -3.81
CA VAL A 81 -18.69 -7.95 -2.47
C VAL A 81 -18.80 -9.09 -1.44
N ARG A 82 -19.42 -10.22 -1.81
CA ARG A 82 -19.41 -11.46 -1.01
C ARG A 82 -18.00 -11.95 -0.74
N ALA A 83 -17.13 -11.92 -1.75
CA ALA A 83 -15.72 -12.28 -1.58
C ALA A 83 -14.99 -11.32 -0.64
N LEU A 84 -15.24 -10.01 -0.69
CA LEU A 84 -14.67 -9.03 0.23
C LEU A 84 -15.07 -9.30 1.69
N ALA A 85 -16.33 -9.64 1.95
CA ALA A 85 -16.79 -10.05 3.27
C ALA A 85 -16.07 -11.32 3.75
N GLY A 86 -16.01 -12.36 2.90
CA GLY A 86 -15.35 -13.63 3.19
C GLY A 86 -13.83 -13.55 3.34
N PHE A 87 -13.20 -12.54 2.76
CA PHE A 87 -11.75 -12.29 2.87
C PHE A 87 -11.30 -12.01 4.32
N THR A 88 -12.22 -11.57 5.19
CA THR A 88 -11.96 -11.31 6.61
C THR A 88 -12.03 -12.54 7.52
N GLY A 89 -12.41 -13.70 6.97
CA GLY A 89 -12.63 -14.95 7.69
C GLY A 89 -11.60 -16.06 7.40
N ARG A 90 -11.94 -17.30 7.79
CA ARG A 90 -11.04 -18.47 7.68
C ARG A 90 -10.77 -18.92 6.24
N ASN A 91 -11.68 -18.66 5.29
CA ASN A 91 -11.54 -19.10 3.89
C ASN A 91 -10.90 -18.04 2.97
N ARG A 92 -9.94 -17.28 3.51
CA ARG A 92 -9.31 -16.12 2.84
C ARG A 92 -8.73 -16.42 1.46
N ARG A 93 -8.22 -17.64 1.21
CA ARG A 93 -7.61 -17.99 -0.08
C ARG A 93 -8.63 -18.08 -1.21
N THR A 94 -9.79 -18.66 -0.94
CA THR A 94 -10.84 -18.86 -1.96
C THR A 94 -11.45 -17.52 -2.35
N HIS A 95 -11.77 -16.69 -1.35
CA HIS A 95 -12.25 -15.33 -1.59
C HIS A 95 -11.18 -14.42 -2.20
N GLY A 96 -9.91 -14.62 -1.84
CA GLY A 96 -8.77 -13.93 -2.46
C GLY A 96 -8.70 -14.15 -3.96
N ARG A 97 -8.97 -15.36 -4.46
CA ARG A 97 -8.96 -15.64 -5.91
C ARG A 97 -10.01 -14.85 -6.68
N ALA A 98 -11.23 -14.73 -6.14
CA ALA A 98 -12.30 -13.95 -6.77
C ALA A 98 -11.94 -12.45 -6.82
N ILE A 99 -11.36 -11.94 -5.73
CA ILE A 99 -10.85 -10.56 -5.66
C ILE A 99 -9.71 -10.35 -6.65
N ASP A 100 -8.75 -11.28 -6.72
CA ASP A 100 -7.60 -11.21 -7.64
C ASP A 100 -8.03 -11.29 -9.11
N ALA A 101 -9.07 -12.06 -9.43
CA ALA A 101 -9.65 -12.12 -10.76
C ALA A 101 -10.28 -10.77 -11.14
N TYR A 102 -11.11 -10.21 -10.26
CA TYR A 102 -11.72 -8.89 -10.49
C TYR A 102 -10.66 -7.77 -10.66
N ILE A 103 -9.62 -7.77 -9.82
CA ILE A 103 -8.50 -6.82 -9.94
C ILE A 103 -7.81 -6.99 -11.29
N ARG A 104 -7.64 -8.22 -11.79
CA ARG A 104 -7.00 -8.49 -13.09
C ARG A 104 -7.79 -7.88 -14.24
N ASP A 105 -9.11 -8.03 -14.21
CA ASP A 105 -10.02 -7.57 -15.26
C ASP A 105 -10.17 -6.04 -15.26
N HIS A 106 -9.95 -5.40 -14.11
CA HIS A 106 -10.07 -3.95 -13.94
C HIS A 106 -8.71 -3.26 -13.74
N ARG A 107 -7.61 -3.88 -14.21
CA ARG A 107 -6.26 -3.30 -14.05
C ARG A 107 -6.10 -1.97 -14.75
N ASP A 108 -6.85 -1.72 -15.81
CA ASP A 108 -6.78 -0.47 -16.57
C ASP A 108 -7.30 0.73 -15.76
N LEU A 109 -8.10 0.49 -14.72
CA LEU A 109 -8.55 1.52 -13.77
C LEU A 109 -7.48 1.87 -12.72
N ILE A 110 -6.42 1.06 -12.62
CA ILE A 110 -5.32 1.33 -11.72
C ILE A 110 -4.48 2.40 -12.39
N ARG A 111 -4.47 3.59 -11.82
CA ARG A 111 -3.62 4.66 -12.32
C ARG A 111 -2.18 4.13 -12.43
N PRO A 112 -1.53 4.21 -13.60
CA PRO A 112 -0.14 3.84 -13.72
C PRO A 112 0.64 4.63 -12.65
N PRO A 113 1.64 4.03 -12.00
CA PRO A 113 2.46 4.75 -11.03
C PRO A 113 2.90 6.05 -11.67
N CYS A 114 2.33 7.17 -11.21
CA CYS A 114 2.67 8.47 -11.76
C CYS A 114 4.19 8.60 -11.65
N ASP A 115 4.84 9.04 -12.73
CA ASP A 115 6.26 9.43 -12.76
C ASP A 115 6.46 10.58 -11.79
N ARG A 116 6.38 10.27 -10.50
CA ARG A 116 6.56 11.23 -9.45
C ARG A 116 8.04 11.56 -9.50
N PRO A 117 8.42 12.84 -9.63
CA PRO A 117 9.82 13.24 -9.58
C PRO A 117 10.43 12.58 -8.36
N LEU A 118 11.45 11.72 -8.59
CA LEU A 118 12.07 11.01 -7.49
C LEU A 118 12.59 12.09 -6.52
N PRO A 119 12.19 12.04 -5.23
CA PRO A 119 12.62 13.04 -4.28
C PRO A 119 14.15 13.11 -4.28
N ALA A 120 14.69 14.33 -4.16
CA ALA A 120 16.12 14.53 -3.98
C ALA A 120 16.62 13.58 -2.89
N LEU A 121 17.59 12.75 -3.25
CA LEU A 121 18.18 11.74 -2.38
C LEU A 121 19.53 12.26 -1.92
N GLU A 122 19.65 12.49 -0.62
CA GLU A 122 20.94 12.79 -0.02
C GLU A 122 21.75 11.50 0.08
N GLN A 123 22.86 11.44 -0.66
CA GLN A 123 23.77 10.29 -0.62
C GLN A 123 24.75 10.38 0.55
N ARG A 124 25.11 11.60 0.93
CA ARG A 124 26.02 11.88 2.05
C ARG A 124 25.25 12.03 3.35
N GLY A 125 25.57 11.16 4.30
CA GLY A 125 25.12 11.29 5.68
C GLY A 125 26.17 12.03 6.51
N ARG A 126 25.95 12.11 7.83
CA ARG A 126 26.91 12.74 8.76
C ARG A 126 28.24 11.99 8.87
N VAL A 127 28.21 10.67 8.70
CA VAL A 127 29.36 9.77 8.90
C VAL A 127 29.65 8.94 7.66
N HIS A 128 28.61 8.51 6.95
CA HIS A 128 28.73 7.59 5.83
C HIS A 128 28.28 8.22 4.52
N ASP A 129 29.09 8.03 3.48
CA ASP A 129 28.75 8.34 2.09
C ASP A 129 28.20 7.07 1.42
N LEU A 130 26.89 7.04 1.19
CA LEU A 130 26.24 5.89 0.56
C LEU A 130 26.61 5.72 -0.90
N ALA A 131 26.97 6.80 -1.61
CA ALA A 131 27.41 6.69 -2.99
C ALA A 131 28.76 5.96 -3.06
N ALA A 132 29.70 6.31 -2.17
CA ALA A 132 30.99 5.64 -2.09
C ALA A 132 30.84 4.15 -1.71
N ILE A 133 30.01 3.85 -0.70
CA ILE A 133 29.74 2.48 -0.27
C ILE A 133 29.09 1.66 -1.40
N PHE A 134 28.10 2.23 -2.08
CA PHE A 134 27.42 1.58 -3.18
C PHE A 134 28.36 1.30 -4.36
N ALA A 135 29.13 2.31 -4.79
CA ALA A 135 30.08 2.14 -5.89
C ALA A 135 31.09 1.03 -5.60
N ARG A 136 31.65 1.03 -4.38
CA ARG A 136 32.59 0.00 -3.93
C ARG A 136 31.97 -1.40 -3.95
N LEU A 137 30.80 -1.58 -3.34
CA LEU A 137 30.11 -2.87 -3.31
C LEU A 137 29.67 -3.34 -4.70
N ASN A 138 29.17 -2.42 -5.54
CA ASN A 138 28.78 -2.73 -6.90
C ASN A 138 29.96 -3.25 -7.72
N ALA A 139 31.13 -2.62 -7.60
CA ALA A 139 32.34 -3.06 -8.26
C ALA A 139 32.82 -4.43 -7.74
N GLU A 140 32.99 -4.56 -6.41
CA GLU A 140 33.57 -5.75 -5.79
C GLU A 140 32.68 -7.00 -5.89
N GLN A 141 31.37 -6.85 -5.72
CA GLN A 141 30.46 -7.99 -5.52
C GLN A 141 29.53 -8.23 -6.72
N PHE A 142 29.27 -7.21 -7.53
CA PHE A 142 28.29 -7.27 -8.63
C PHE A 142 28.88 -6.94 -10.00
N GLY A 143 30.20 -6.72 -10.08
CA GLY A 143 30.89 -6.42 -11.33
C GLY A 143 30.38 -5.15 -12.02
N GLY A 144 29.89 -4.18 -11.25
CA GLY A 144 29.36 -2.90 -11.76
C GLY A 144 27.99 -2.99 -12.45
N LYS A 145 27.30 -4.13 -12.38
CA LYS A 145 26.06 -4.37 -13.13
C LYS A 145 24.80 -3.76 -12.49
N ILE A 146 24.87 -3.34 -11.23
CA ILE A 146 23.71 -2.78 -10.54
C ILE A 146 23.57 -1.31 -10.91
N ASP A 147 22.54 -1.02 -11.70
CA ASP A 147 22.06 0.33 -11.95
C ASP A 147 20.93 0.64 -10.96
N ALA A 148 21.28 1.28 -9.84
CA ALA A 148 20.33 1.70 -8.81
C ALA A 148 20.76 3.01 -8.17
N ARG A 149 19.78 3.84 -7.80
CA ARG A 149 20.00 5.03 -6.98
C ARG A 149 20.00 4.62 -5.52
N ILE A 150 20.90 5.17 -4.73
CA ILE A 150 20.94 4.99 -3.27
C ILE A 150 20.86 6.34 -2.55
N GLY A 151 20.26 6.38 -1.37
CA GLY A 151 20.35 7.55 -0.50
C GLY A 151 19.63 7.40 0.83
N TRP A 152 19.85 8.40 1.69
CA TRP A 152 19.24 8.47 3.01
C TRP A 152 17.76 8.82 2.92
N GLY A 153 16.97 8.14 3.74
CA GLY A 153 15.58 8.40 3.93
C GLY A 153 15.33 9.56 4.89
N ARG A 154 14.17 10.20 4.77
CA ARG A 154 13.79 11.21 5.76
C ARG A 154 13.71 10.53 7.11
N ARG A 155 14.39 11.10 8.10
CA ARG A 155 14.33 10.66 9.49
C ARG A 155 12.87 10.69 9.91
N ALA A 156 12.35 9.54 10.30
CA ALA A 156 10.97 9.47 10.68
C ALA A 156 10.80 10.03 12.12
N PRO A 157 9.65 10.65 12.44
CA PRO A 157 9.46 11.27 13.75
C PRO A 157 9.66 10.26 14.88
N LEU A 158 10.34 10.70 15.95
CA LEU A 158 10.60 9.91 17.14
C LEU A 158 9.27 9.59 17.82
N GLY A 159 8.81 8.37 17.65
CA GLY A 159 7.63 7.82 18.32
C GLY A 159 7.90 6.38 18.70
N ARG A 160 7.09 5.84 19.62
CA ARG A 160 7.24 4.46 20.10
C ARG A 160 7.04 3.49 18.94
N ARG A 161 8.11 2.84 18.49
CA ARG A 161 8.11 1.86 17.40
C ARG A 161 8.49 0.50 17.92
N SER A 162 7.70 -0.51 17.59
CA SER A 162 7.98 -1.92 17.88
C SER A 162 8.96 -2.56 16.90
N SER A 163 9.28 -1.89 15.78
CA SER A 163 10.21 -2.39 14.76
C SER A 163 10.85 -1.24 13.98
N MET A 164 12.12 -1.43 13.58
CA MET A 164 12.89 -0.49 12.76
C MET A 164 13.29 -1.19 11.44
N LYS A 165 12.82 -0.66 10.30
CA LYS A 165 13.33 -1.07 8.99
C LYS A 165 14.55 -0.21 8.67
N MET A 166 15.70 -0.85 8.51
CA MET A 166 16.97 -0.17 8.18
C MET A 166 16.99 0.36 6.73
N GLY A 167 16.18 -0.22 5.84
CA GLY A 167 16.06 0.26 4.49
C GLY A 167 14.94 -0.40 3.69
N VAL A 168 14.75 0.08 2.47
CA VAL A 168 13.79 -0.44 1.49
C VAL A 168 14.37 -0.33 0.08
N TYR A 169 14.05 -1.30 -0.77
CA TYR A 169 14.32 -1.26 -2.20
C TYR A 169 13.00 -1.11 -2.97
N LEU A 170 12.93 -0.10 -3.83
CA LEU A 170 11.80 0.20 -4.71
C LEU A 170 12.18 -0.17 -6.15
N HIS A 171 11.66 -1.30 -6.63
CA HIS A 171 12.05 -1.88 -7.92
C HIS A 171 11.76 -0.96 -9.11
N GLU A 172 10.54 -0.42 -9.21
CA GLU A 172 10.13 0.48 -10.32
C GLU A 172 11.06 1.68 -10.51
N GLN A 173 11.64 2.16 -9.40
CA GLN A 173 12.48 3.36 -9.37
C GLN A 173 13.98 3.02 -9.34
N LYS A 174 14.31 1.72 -9.33
CA LYS A 174 15.64 1.18 -8.99
C LYS A 174 16.26 1.92 -7.79
N LEU A 175 15.48 2.11 -6.73
CA LEU A 175 15.85 2.99 -5.62
C LEU A 175 16.07 2.22 -4.32
N ILE A 176 17.28 2.30 -3.78
CA ILE A 176 17.67 1.85 -2.44
C ILE A 176 17.57 3.02 -1.47
N ARG A 177 16.80 2.88 -0.39
CA ARG A 177 16.63 3.90 0.63
C ARG A 177 17.01 3.36 2.00
N ILE A 178 17.96 4.01 2.67
CA ILE A 178 18.44 3.64 4.01
C ILE A 178 17.85 4.61 5.04
N HIS A 179 17.39 4.13 6.21
CA HIS A 179 16.66 4.94 7.20
C HIS A 179 17.48 5.32 8.43
#